data_AF-A0A7Y0G373-F1
#
_entry.id   AF-A0A7Y0G373-F1
#
_cell.length_a   1.000
_cell.length_b   1.000
_cell.length_c   1.000
_cell.angle_alpha   90.00
_cell.angle_beta   90.00
_cell.angle_gamma   90.00
#
_symmetry.space_group_name_H-M   'P 1'
#
loop_
_entity.id
_entity.type
_entity.pdbx_description
1 polymer ?
#
loop_
_entity_poly.entity_id
_entity_poly.type
_entity_poly.pdbx_seq_one_letter_code
_entity_poly.pdbx_strand_id
1 'polypeptide(L)'
;MHRELVGLSSMATRPILADLCAHLRLADGTRIRFESAGGVEIARRVREGTEADLLVLAADAVTALEEAGHLAPGTARPLWRSQVVAAVPAQAPALPLDTVGDLRTALTSATAIAYSTGPSGTALLDLLHRLALADTLTDRLVQAPPGVPAGTLLASGRADLAFQQHSELMDLPGVTVLGPLPGDTAITSLFTAAVLATTTAPAHAQEALALLTGDEATRRAEARGMARA
;
A
#
# COMPACT_ATOMS: atom_id res chain seq x y z
N MET A 1 -24.50 22.77 -2.26
CA MET A 1 -23.78 21.54 -2.63
C MET A 1 -22.31 21.80 -2.46
N HIS A 2 -21.61 20.99 -1.65
CA HIS A 2 -20.15 21.08 -1.55
C HIS A 2 -19.51 20.59 -2.85
N ARG A 3 -18.38 21.20 -3.23
CA ARG A 3 -17.61 20.75 -4.40
C ARG A 3 -17.09 19.33 -4.15
N GLU A 4 -16.82 18.60 -5.23
CA GLU A 4 -16.12 17.32 -5.12
C GLU A 4 -14.65 17.56 -4.70
N LEU A 5 -14.20 16.82 -3.69
CA LEU A 5 -12.81 16.83 -3.24
C LEU A 5 -11.97 15.86 -4.07
N VAL A 6 -10.73 16.25 -4.35
CA VAL A 6 -9.75 15.40 -5.03
C VAL A 6 -8.72 14.90 -4.02
N GLY A 7 -8.51 13.60 -3.97
CA GLY A 7 -7.50 12.97 -3.15
C GLY A 7 -6.40 12.32 -4.00
N LEU A 8 -5.18 12.29 -3.48
CA LEU A 8 -4.07 11.52 -4.04
C LEU A 8 -3.74 10.35 -3.10
N SER A 9 -3.47 9.17 -3.65
CA SER A 9 -3.23 7.99 -2.82
C SER A 9 -2.26 6.98 -3.43
N SER A 10 -1.64 6.16 -2.58
CA SER A 10 -0.90 4.99 -3.04
C SER A 10 -1.84 3.88 -3.55
N MET A 11 -1.30 2.97 -4.36
CA MET A 11 -2.05 1.80 -4.87
C MET A 11 -2.60 0.90 -3.76
N ALA A 12 -1.86 0.71 -2.67
CA ALA A 12 -2.25 -0.17 -1.56
C ALA A 12 -3.59 0.23 -0.91
N THR A 13 -3.90 1.53 -0.87
CA THR A 13 -5.15 2.04 -0.27
C THR A 13 -6.27 2.22 -1.29
N ARG A 14 -5.99 2.09 -2.59
CA ARG A 14 -6.94 2.33 -3.69
C ARG A 14 -8.28 1.58 -3.53
N PRO A 15 -8.33 0.25 -3.32
CA PRO A 15 -9.61 -0.46 -3.26
C PRO A 15 -10.46 0.01 -2.06
N ILE A 16 -9.83 0.26 -0.92
CA ILE A 16 -10.50 0.74 0.31
C ILE A 16 -11.11 2.13 0.07
N LEU A 17 -10.32 3.04 -0.51
CA LEU A 17 -10.75 4.41 -0.78
C LEU A 17 -11.86 4.45 -1.84
N ALA A 18 -11.77 3.62 -2.87
CA ALA A 18 -12.82 3.52 -3.90
C ALA A 18 -14.16 3.06 -3.29
N ASP A 19 -14.13 1.99 -2.48
CA ASP A 19 -15.31 1.45 -1.81
C ASP A 19 -15.91 2.45 -0.81
N LEU A 20 -15.06 3.15 -0.04
CA LEU A 20 -15.49 4.18 0.91
C LEU A 20 -16.12 5.38 0.19
N CYS A 21 -15.50 5.89 -0.87
CA CYS A 21 -16.03 7.03 -1.64
C CYS A 21 -17.39 6.69 -2.25
N ALA A 22 -17.57 5.48 -2.78
CA ALA A 22 -18.85 5.01 -3.29
C ALA A 22 -19.91 4.96 -2.19
N HIS A 23 -19.55 4.46 -1.01
CA HIS A 23 -20.46 4.41 0.15
C HIS A 23 -20.89 5.80 0.61
N LEU A 24 -19.95 6.71 0.86
CA LEU A 24 -20.23 8.07 1.31
C LEU A 24 -21.13 8.80 0.30
N ARG A 25 -20.85 8.63 -0.99
CA ARG A 25 -21.67 9.21 -2.06
C ARG A 25 -23.13 8.76 -2.01
N LEU A 26 -23.38 7.49 -1.71
CA LEU A 26 -24.73 6.93 -1.62
C LEU A 26 -25.42 7.26 -0.28
N ALA A 27 -24.67 7.27 0.82
CA ALA A 27 -25.21 7.42 2.17
C ALA A 27 -25.63 8.86 2.48
N ASP A 28 -24.78 9.85 2.17
CA ASP A 28 -25.02 11.25 2.54
C ASP A 28 -24.70 12.26 1.42
N GLY A 29 -24.26 11.78 0.25
CA GLY A 29 -23.98 12.60 -0.91
C GLY A 29 -22.58 13.20 -0.95
N THR A 30 -21.73 12.95 0.05
CA THR A 30 -20.32 13.39 0.07
C THR A 30 -19.58 12.90 -1.17
N ARG A 31 -18.80 13.79 -1.80
CA ARG A 31 -18.11 13.50 -3.07
C ARG A 31 -16.60 13.65 -2.88
N ILE A 32 -15.90 12.52 -2.90
CA ILE A 32 -14.44 12.46 -2.89
C ILE A 32 -14.02 11.54 -4.02
N ARG A 33 -13.00 11.95 -4.78
CA ARG A 33 -12.40 11.15 -5.84
C ARG A 33 -10.92 11.01 -5.57
N PHE A 34 -10.43 9.77 -5.43
CA PHE A 34 -9.01 9.50 -5.31
C PHE A 34 -8.38 9.15 -6.65
N GLU A 35 -7.24 9.77 -6.93
CA GLU A 35 -6.30 9.35 -7.96
C GLU A 35 -5.19 8.54 -7.30
N SER A 36 -4.96 7.31 -7.78
CA SER A 36 -3.98 6.41 -7.19
C SER A 36 -2.85 6.10 -8.16
N ALA A 37 -1.62 6.11 -7.65
CA ALA A 37 -0.41 5.68 -8.37
C ALA A 37 0.62 5.12 -7.38
N GLY A 38 1.81 4.75 -7.86
CA GLY A 38 2.91 4.37 -6.98
C GLY A 38 3.22 5.47 -5.95
N GLY A 39 3.47 5.12 -4.69
CA GLY A 39 3.62 6.12 -3.61
C GLY A 39 4.73 7.14 -3.87
N VAL A 40 5.83 6.72 -4.50
CA VAL A 40 6.94 7.60 -4.91
C VAL A 40 6.47 8.64 -5.93
N GLU A 41 5.67 8.21 -6.91
CA GLU A 41 5.12 9.07 -7.95
C GLU A 41 4.12 10.08 -7.38
N ILE A 42 3.24 9.65 -6.48
CA ILE A 42 2.32 10.56 -5.79
C ILE A 42 3.09 11.59 -4.95
N ALA A 43 4.11 11.17 -4.20
CA ALA A 43 4.93 12.10 -3.43
C ALA A 43 5.67 13.11 -4.34
N ARG A 44 6.14 12.68 -5.52
CA ARG A 44 6.72 13.58 -6.54
C ARG A 44 5.69 14.61 -7.02
N ARG A 45 4.50 14.16 -7.43
CA ARG A 45 3.39 15.03 -7.85
C ARG A 45 3.03 16.09 -6.80
N VAL A 46 3.01 15.71 -5.52
CA VAL A 46 2.75 16.66 -4.42
C VAL A 46 3.85 17.71 -4.32
N ARG A 47 5.13 17.31 -4.40
CA ARG A 47 6.26 18.25 -4.38
C ARG A 47 6.24 19.24 -5.55
N GLU A 48 5.75 18.79 -6.70
CA GLU A 48 5.57 19.60 -7.90
C GLU A 48 4.34 20.52 -7.86
N GLY A 49 3.58 20.50 -6.77
CA GLY A 49 2.45 21.40 -6.56
C GLY A 49 1.15 20.95 -7.23
N THR A 50 0.95 19.64 -7.42
CA THR A 50 -0.35 19.11 -7.88
C THR A 50 -1.48 19.64 -6.98
N GLU A 51 -2.49 20.25 -7.60
CA GLU A 51 -3.69 20.71 -6.90
C GLU A 51 -4.56 19.51 -6.50
N ALA A 52 -4.72 19.31 -5.19
CA ALA A 52 -5.62 18.33 -4.61
C ALA A 52 -5.92 18.71 -3.15
N ASP A 53 -6.84 18.01 -2.52
CA ASP A 53 -7.36 18.32 -1.19
C ASP A 53 -6.84 17.36 -0.11
N LEU A 54 -6.73 16.08 -0.46
CA LEU A 54 -6.37 15.00 0.46
C LEU A 54 -5.18 14.20 -0.06
N LEU A 55 -4.40 13.65 0.87
CA LEU A 55 -3.30 12.75 0.59
C LEU A 55 -3.42 11.50 1.46
N VAL A 56 -3.19 10.31 0.90
CA VAL A 56 -3.06 9.05 1.63
C VAL A 56 -1.82 8.28 1.17
N LEU A 57 -0.76 8.27 1.97
CA LEU A 57 0.52 7.62 1.67
C LEU A 57 1.07 6.86 2.89
N ALA A 58 2.18 6.16 2.69
CA ALA A 58 2.97 5.64 3.81
C ALA A 58 3.43 6.79 4.73
N ALA A 59 3.47 6.52 6.04
CA ALA A 59 3.67 7.53 7.08
C ALA A 59 5.00 8.30 6.95
N ASP A 60 6.05 7.64 6.49
CA ASP A 60 7.36 8.24 6.20
C ASP A 60 7.26 9.29 5.09
N ALA A 61 6.57 8.97 4.00
CA ALA A 61 6.32 9.89 2.90
C ALA A 61 5.44 11.07 3.33
N VAL A 62 4.42 10.84 4.15
CA VAL A 62 3.59 11.93 4.72
C VAL A 62 4.42 12.83 5.63
N THR A 63 5.25 12.26 6.51
CA THR A 63 6.14 13.03 7.40
C THR A 63 7.07 13.92 6.60
N ALA A 64 7.75 13.37 5.59
CA ALA A 64 8.66 14.13 4.74
C ALA A 64 7.95 15.26 3.95
N LEU A 65 6.69 15.05 3.55
CA LEU A 65 5.89 16.07 2.87
C LEU A 65 5.38 17.15 3.84
N GLU A 66 5.11 16.81 5.09
CA GLU A 66 4.76 17.77 6.15
C GLU A 66 5.95 18.68 6.47
N GLU A 67 7.14 18.09 6.68
CA GLU A 67 8.38 18.82 6.94
C GLU A 67 8.75 19.78 5.80
N ALA A 68 8.44 19.38 4.56
CA ALA A 68 8.64 20.21 3.37
C ALA A 68 7.53 21.26 3.15
N GLY A 69 6.51 21.33 4.02
CA GLY A 69 5.44 22.32 3.96
C GLY A 69 4.36 22.06 2.90
N HIS A 70 4.27 20.84 2.37
CA HIS A 70 3.26 20.48 1.36
C HIS A 70 1.90 20.10 1.96
N LEU A 71 1.80 19.94 3.27
CA LEU A 71 0.58 19.54 3.98
C LEU A 71 0.09 20.68 4.88
N ALA A 72 -1.21 20.76 5.09
CA ALA A 72 -1.78 21.65 6.08
C ALA A 72 -1.32 21.20 7.49
N PRO A 73 -0.72 22.09 8.31
CA PRO A 73 -0.11 21.72 9.58
C PRO A 73 -1.08 21.01 10.54
N GLY A 74 -0.62 19.93 11.17
CA GLY A 74 -1.39 19.24 12.21
C GLY A 74 -2.58 18.43 11.68
N THR A 75 -2.64 18.18 10.36
CA THR A 75 -3.69 17.37 9.73
C THR A 75 -3.31 15.92 9.49
N ALA A 76 -2.05 15.52 9.67
CA ALA A 76 -1.65 14.12 9.53
C ALA A 76 -2.39 13.21 10.53
N ARG A 77 -3.07 12.18 10.05
CA ARG A 77 -3.83 11.20 10.83
C ARG A 77 -3.48 9.78 10.38
N PRO A 78 -2.89 8.95 11.27
CA PRO A 78 -2.71 7.52 11.01
C PRO A 78 -4.07 6.87 10.69
N LEU A 79 -4.12 6.07 9.63
CA LEU A 79 -5.34 5.37 9.23
C LEU A 79 -5.23 3.88 9.55
N TRP A 80 -4.36 3.18 8.82
CA TRP A 80 -4.34 1.73 8.80
C TRP A 80 -2.93 1.18 8.68
N ARG A 81 -2.70 0.01 9.28
CA ARG A 81 -1.50 -0.81 9.10
C ARG A 81 -1.80 -1.90 8.09
N SER A 82 -0.93 -2.04 7.09
CA SER A 82 -0.96 -3.17 6.15
C SER A 82 0.35 -3.94 6.22
N GLN A 83 0.26 -5.25 6.11
CA GLN A 83 1.41 -6.13 6.09
C GLN A 83 1.76 -6.48 4.65
N VAL A 84 3.05 -6.60 4.38
CA VAL A 84 3.52 -7.33 3.20
C VAL A 84 3.26 -8.81 3.43
N VAL A 85 2.71 -9.46 2.40
CA VAL A 85 2.43 -10.90 2.38
C VAL A 85 3.23 -11.57 1.27
N ALA A 86 3.50 -12.86 1.45
CA ALA A 86 4.00 -13.71 0.38
C ALA A 86 2.83 -14.28 -0.43
N ALA A 87 3.03 -14.44 -1.74
CA ALA A 87 2.09 -15.09 -2.63
C ALA A 87 2.82 -15.98 -3.65
N VAL A 88 2.12 -17.00 -4.13
CA VAL A 88 2.57 -17.96 -5.16
C VAL A 88 1.53 -18.08 -6.26
N PRO A 89 1.84 -18.67 -7.43
CA PRO A 89 0.83 -18.95 -8.45
C PRO A 89 -0.31 -19.80 -7.88
N ALA A 90 -1.55 -19.56 -8.31
CA ALA A 90 -2.73 -20.21 -7.70
C ALA A 90 -2.71 -21.75 -7.73
N GLN A 91 -2.01 -22.34 -8.70
CA GLN A 91 -1.88 -23.79 -8.86
C GLN A 91 -0.60 -24.37 -8.23
N ALA A 92 0.24 -23.53 -7.62
CA ALA A 92 1.44 -23.99 -6.95
C ALA A 92 1.08 -24.69 -5.62
N PRO A 93 1.87 -25.69 -5.18
CA PRO A 93 1.73 -26.25 -3.84
C PRO A 93 1.82 -25.15 -2.78
N ALA A 94 1.01 -25.26 -1.72
CA ALA A 94 1.14 -24.38 -0.58
C ALA A 94 2.55 -24.52 0.03
N LEU A 95 3.24 -23.40 0.18
CA LEU A 95 4.53 -23.34 0.87
C LEU A 95 4.28 -22.89 2.32
N PRO A 96 4.81 -23.61 3.32
CA PRO A 96 4.81 -23.12 4.70
C PRO A 96 5.45 -21.74 4.80
N LEU A 97 4.94 -20.91 5.72
CA LEU A 97 5.49 -19.56 5.99
C LEU A 97 5.38 -19.19 7.49
N ASP A 98 5.28 -20.18 8.37
CA ASP A 98 5.00 -19.96 9.79
C ASP A 98 6.22 -19.47 10.57
N THR A 99 7.42 -19.78 10.08
CA THR A 99 8.69 -19.46 10.74
C THR A 99 9.67 -18.75 9.82
N VAL A 100 10.67 -18.07 10.40
CA VAL A 100 11.77 -17.47 9.64
C VAL A 100 12.54 -18.53 8.82
N GLY A 101 12.58 -19.78 9.29
CA GLY A 101 13.15 -20.89 8.54
C GLY A 101 12.35 -21.23 7.27
N ASP A 102 11.03 -21.20 7.36
CA ASP A 102 10.14 -21.41 6.22
C ASP A 102 10.29 -20.27 5.20
N LEU A 103 10.33 -19.01 5.66
CA LEU A 103 10.59 -17.86 4.80
C LEU A 103 11.92 -17.97 4.06
N ARG A 104 13.01 -18.32 4.78
CA ARG A 104 14.33 -18.53 4.16
C ARG A 104 14.27 -19.63 3.10
N THR A 105 13.61 -20.74 3.40
CA THR A 105 13.45 -21.87 2.47
C THR A 105 12.68 -21.45 1.23
N ALA A 106 11.55 -20.75 1.39
CA ALA A 106 10.76 -20.23 0.28
C ALA A 106 11.57 -19.29 -0.62
N LEU A 107 12.29 -18.34 -0.01
CA LEU A 107 13.17 -17.40 -0.73
C LEU A 107 14.27 -18.12 -1.51
N THR A 108 14.98 -19.08 -0.91
CA THR A 108 16.09 -19.76 -1.58
C THR A 108 15.66 -20.81 -2.60
N SER A 109 14.43 -21.33 -2.48
CA SER A 109 13.87 -22.31 -3.42
C SER A 109 13.23 -21.67 -4.63
N ALA A 110 12.79 -20.40 -4.52
CA ALA A 110 12.22 -19.66 -5.63
C ALA A 110 13.23 -19.47 -6.76
N THR A 111 12.74 -19.65 -7.99
CA THR A 111 13.51 -19.42 -9.23
C THR A 111 13.48 -17.94 -9.62
N ALA A 112 12.37 -17.25 -9.34
CA ALA A 112 12.21 -15.82 -9.60
C ALA A 112 11.24 -15.19 -8.60
N ILE A 113 11.70 -14.15 -7.91
CA ILE A 113 11.00 -13.50 -6.81
C ILE A 113 10.52 -12.12 -7.27
N ALA A 114 9.22 -11.98 -7.45
CA ALA A 114 8.58 -10.71 -7.75
C ALA A 114 8.47 -9.81 -6.52
N TYR A 115 8.75 -8.52 -6.69
CA TYR A 115 8.56 -7.54 -5.63
C TYR A 115 8.07 -6.20 -6.16
N SER A 116 7.28 -5.51 -5.35
CA SER A 116 6.67 -4.22 -5.72
C SER A 116 7.68 -3.08 -5.86
N THR A 117 7.31 -2.03 -6.60
CA THR A 117 7.99 -0.73 -6.51
C THR A 117 7.55 0.04 -5.27
N GLY A 118 8.44 0.83 -4.67
CA GLY A 118 8.13 1.71 -3.54
C GLY A 118 8.45 1.11 -2.16
N PRO A 119 7.88 1.63 -1.07
CA PRO A 119 8.33 1.32 0.30
C PRO A 119 8.32 -0.17 0.66
N SER A 120 7.31 -0.94 0.23
CA SER A 120 7.28 -2.40 0.46
C SER A 120 8.41 -3.14 -0.26
N GLY A 121 8.76 -2.72 -1.48
CA GLY A 121 9.89 -3.27 -2.22
C GLY A 121 11.22 -2.95 -1.55
N THR A 122 11.42 -1.68 -1.17
CA THR A 122 12.62 -1.26 -0.43
C THR A 122 12.78 -2.04 0.88
N ALA A 123 11.70 -2.15 1.67
CA ALA A 123 11.72 -2.89 2.93
C ALA A 123 12.01 -4.39 2.74
N LEU A 124 11.56 -4.99 1.62
CA LEU A 124 11.91 -6.37 1.27
C LEU A 124 13.41 -6.49 0.98
N LEU A 125 13.98 -5.60 0.17
CA LEU A 125 15.42 -5.63 -0.13
C LEU A 125 16.26 -5.47 1.15
N ASP A 126 15.86 -4.57 2.05
CA ASP A 126 16.50 -4.41 3.35
C ASP A 126 16.39 -5.67 4.21
N LEU A 127 15.25 -6.36 4.17
CA LEU A 127 15.08 -7.65 4.82
C LEU A 127 16.02 -8.71 4.23
N LEU A 128 16.16 -8.79 2.91
CA LEU A 128 17.08 -9.74 2.27
C LEU A 128 18.53 -9.47 2.67
N HIS A 129 18.93 -8.21 2.83
CA HIS A 129 20.24 -7.86 3.40
C HIS A 129 20.38 -8.34 4.84
N ARG A 130 19.39 -8.06 5.72
CA ARG A 130 19.42 -8.52 7.12
C ARG A 130 19.47 -10.05 7.25
N LEU A 131 18.85 -10.76 6.32
CA LEU A 131 18.89 -12.23 6.27
C LEU A 131 20.17 -12.78 5.63
N ALA A 132 21.09 -11.93 5.16
CA ALA A 132 22.28 -12.30 4.40
C ALA A 132 21.94 -13.15 3.15
N LEU A 133 20.86 -12.77 2.45
CA LEU A 133 20.37 -13.44 1.23
C LEU A 133 20.46 -12.57 -0.03
N ALA A 134 20.82 -11.29 0.09
CA ALA A 134 20.83 -10.36 -1.03
C ALA A 134 21.71 -10.85 -2.20
N ASP A 135 22.97 -11.20 -1.93
CA ASP A 135 23.89 -11.68 -2.97
C ASP A 135 23.41 -13.00 -3.59
N THR A 136 22.92 -13.93 -2.76
CA THR A 136 22.39 -15.24 -3.19
C THR A 136 21.19 -15.12 -4.13
N LEU A 137 20.36 -14.10 -3.94
CA LEU A 137 19.09 -13.93 -4.63
C LEU A 137 19.14 -12.88 -5.74
N THR A 138 20.24 -12.14 -5.90
CA THR A 138 20.33 -10.97 -6.79
C THR A 138 19.81 -11.27 -8.21
N ASP A 139 20.23 -12.37 -8.82
CA ASP A 139 19.84 -12.73 -10.19
C ASP A 139 18.39 -13.27 -10.32
N ARG A 140 17.69 -13.45 -9.19
CA ARG A 140 16.32 -13.97 -9.12
C ARG A 140 15.30 -12.89 -8.79
N LEU A 141 15.74 -11.70 -8.41
CA LEU A 141 14.83 -10.61 -8.04
C LEU A 141 14.24 -9.95 -9.29
N VAL A 142 12.92 -9.96 -9.40
CA VAL A 142 12.18 -9.35 -10.51
C VAL A 142 11.31 -8.21 -9.98
N GLN A 143 11.73 -6.97 -10.22
CA GLN A 143 10.92 -5.83 -9.82
C GLN A 143 9.70 -5.69 -10.73
N ALA A 144 8.52 -5.54 -10.15
CA ALA A 144 7.32 -5.18 -10.89
C ALA A 144 7.45 -3.76 -11.47
N PRO A 145 6.86 -3.45 -12.64
CA PRO A 145 6.78 -2.08 -13.11
C PRO A 145 5.97 -1.19 -12.14
N PRO A 146 6.22 0.13 -12.10
CA PRO A 146 5.44 1.05 -11.27
C PRO A 146 3.93 0.93 -11.50
N GLY A 147 3.16 0.80 -10.42
CA GLY A 147 1.70 0.68 -10.46
C GLY A 147 1.16 -0.69 -10.89
N VAL A 148 2.04 -1.64 -11.24
CA VAL A 148 1.67 -3.04 -11.51
C VAL A 148 1.85 -3.87 -10.24
N PRO A 149 0.83 -4.60 -9.77
CA PRO A 149 1.00 -5.53 -8.66
C PRO A 149 2.06 -6.60 -8.96
N ALA A 150 2.96 -6.86 -8.02
CA ALA A 150 4.00 -7.88 -8.14
C ALA A 150 3.42 -9.28 -8.38
N GLY A 151 2.25 -9.57 -7.80
CA GLY A 151 1.55 -10.83 -8.03
C GLY A 151 1.15 -11.05 -9.50
N THR A 152 1.05 -10.01 -10.33
CA THR A 152 0.77 -10.18 -11.77
C THR A 152 1.91 -10.92 -12.47
N LEU A 153 3.14 -10.82 -11.95
CA LEU A 153 4.27 -11.56 -12.48
C LEU A 153 4.15 -13.07 -12.22
N LEU A 154 3.48 -13.47 -11.13
CA LEU A 154 3.14 -14.87 -10.86
C LEU A 154 2.17 -15.42 -11.91
N ALA A 155 1.07 -14.69 -12.14
CA ALA A 155 0.04 -15.08 -13.12
C ALA A 155 0.60 -15.18 -14.55
N SER A 156 1.62 -14.38 -14.88
CA SER A 156 2.31 -14.43 -16.18
C SER A 156 3.43 -15.47 -16.29
N GLY A 157 3.75 -16.19 -15.22
CA GLY A 157 4.86 -17.16 -15.17
C GLY A 157 6.26 -16.53 -15.16
N ARG A 158 6.36 -15.23 -14.86
CA ARG A 158 7.64 -14.50 -14.76
C ARG A 158 8.28 -14.57 -13.38
N ALA A 159 7.54 -15.05 -12.39
CA ALA A 159 7.98 -15.28 -11.02
C ALA A 159 7.21 -16.46 -10.42
N ASP A 160 7.79 -17.12 -9.42
CA ASP A 160 7.15 -18.22 -8.67
C ASP A 160 6.93 -17.87 -7.19
N LEU A 161 7.45 -16.74 -6.72
CA LEU A 161 7.19 -16.17 -5.40
C LEU A 161 7.03 -14.64 -5.53
N ALA A 162 6.09 -14.03 -4.81
CA ALA A 162 5.92 -12.59 -4.80
C ALA A 162 5.72 -12.02 -3.40
N PHE A 163 6.17 -10.77 -3.21
CA PHE A 163 5.99 -10.01 -1.98
C PHE A 163 5.44 -8.61 -2.26
N GLN A 164 4.29 -8.30 -1.66
CA GLN A 164 3.65 -6.98 -1.73
C GLN A 164 2.67 -6.77 -0.58
N GLN A 165 2.17 -5.55 -0.39
CA GLN A 165 1.08 -5.23 0.52
C GLN A 165 -0.12 -6.16 0.28
N HIS A 166 -0.69 -6.68 1.37
CA HIS A 166 -1.79 -7.65 1.33
C HIS A 166 -2.99 -7.16 0.49
N SER A 167 -3.37 -5.89 0.64
CA SER A 167 -4.52 -5.31 -0.05
C SER A 167 -4.38 -5.30 -1.58
N GLU A 168 -3.16 -5.40 -2.11
CA GLU A 168 -2.91 -5.44 -3.56
C GLU A 168 -2.91 -6.87 -4.11
N LEU A 169 -2.77 -7.89 -3.25
CA LEU A 169 -2.73 -9.30 -3.65
C LEU A 169 -4.02 -10.05 -3.36
N MET A 170 -4.78 -9.64 -2.33
CA MET A 170 -5.96 -10.36 -1.82
C MET A 170 -6.97 -10.74 -2.91
N ASP A 171 -7.26 -9.81 -3.83
CA ASP A 171 -8.26 -10.02 -4.90
C ASP A 171 -7.60 -10.23 -6.28
N LEU A 172 -6.29 -10.44 -6.32
CA LEU A 172 -5.58 -10.60 -7.58
C LEU A 172 -5.83 -12.01 -8.13
N PRO A 173 -6.35 -12.15 -9.36
CA PRO A 173 -6.59 -13.47 -9.94
C PRO A 173 -5.27 -14.18 -10.25
N GLY A 174 -5.26 -15.51 -10.11
CA GLY A 174 -4.11 -16.35 -10.46
C GLY A 174 -3.02 -16.43 -9.40
N VAL A 175 -3.25 -15.90 -8.20
CA VAL A 175 -2.33 -16.03 -7.06
C VAL A 175 -3.01 -16.67 -5.86
N THR A 176 -2.20 -17.34 -5.03
CA THR A 176 -2.57 -17.79 -3.68
C THR A 176 -1.71 -17.01 -2.69
N VAL A 177 -2.35 -16.26 -1.80
CA VAL A 177 -1.66 -15.57 -0.70
C VAL A 177 -1.34 -16.58 0.39
N LEU A 178 -0.06 -16.69 0.76
CA LEU A 178 0.42 -17.58 1.81
C LEU A 178 0.24 -17.00 3.21
N GLY A 179 0.29 -15.66 3.31
CA GLY A 179 0.16 -14.93 4.57
C GLY A 179 1.30 -13.93 4.79
N PRO A 180 1.31 -13.25 5.95
CA PRO A 180 2.33 -12.29 6.29
C PRO A 180 3.67 -12.96 6.62
N LEU A 181 4.75 -12.18 6.55
CA LEU A 181 6.07 -12.66 6.92
C LEU A 181 6.16 -12.92 8.44
N PRO A 182 6.80 -14.02 8.87
CA PRO A 182 6.76 -14.48 10.25
C PRO A 182 7.71 -13.70 11.19
N GLY A 183 7.30 -13.56 12.45
CA GLY A 183 8.17 -13.05 13.52
C GLY A 183 8.73 -11.65 13.27
N ASP A 184 10.02 -11.48 13.49
CA ASP A 184 10.76 -10.23 13.32
C ASP A 184 11.03 -9.87 11.84
N THR A 185 10.62 -10.73 10.91
CA THR A 185 10.70 -10.47 9.46
C THR A 185 9.44 -9.80 8.90
N ALA A 186 8.41 -9.62 9.72
CA ALA A 186 7.18 -8.93 9.34
C ALA A 186 7.47 -7.51 8.84
N ILE A 187 7.01 -7.20 7.63
CA ILE A 187 7.09 -5.84 7.07
C ILE A 187 5.69 -5.24 7.16
N THR A 188 5.55 -4.22 8.00
CA THR A 188 4.29 -3.51 8.20
C THR A 188 4.43 -2.05 7.80
N SER A 189 3.52 -1.56 6.97
CA SER A 189 3.44 -0.16 6.58
C SER A 189 2.25 0.52 7.27
N LEU A 190 2.51 1.66 7.90
CA LEU A 190 1.45 2.55 8.39
C LEU A 190 1.07 3.53 7.28
N PHE A 191 -0.19 3.53 6.87
CA PHE A 191 -0.76 4.52 5.97
C PHE A 191 -1.38 5.67 6.76
N THR A 192 -1.07 6.89 6.34
CA THR A 192 -1.48 8.14 6.99
C THR A 192 -2.19 9.02 5.98
N ALA A 193 -3.26 9.67 6.40
CA ALA A 193 -3.95 10.69 5.63
C ALA A 193 -3.61 12.10 6.11
N ALA A 194 -3.64 13.07 5.21
CA ALA A 194 -3.48 14.47 5.55
C ALA A 194 -4.24 15.37 4.55
N VAL A 195 -4.43 16.63 4.92
CA VAL A 195 -4.92 17.67 4.01
C VAL A 195 -3.74 18.31 3.30
N LEU A 196 -3.82 18.46 1.99
CA LEU A 196 -2.77 19.12 1.19
C LEU A 196 -2.81 20.64 1.40
N ALA A 197 -1.64 21.29 1.45
CA ALA A 197 -1.55 22.74 1.58
C ALA A 197 -2.12 23.49 0.36
N THR A 198 -2.24 22.83 -0.79
CA THR A 198 -2.83 23.37 -2.02
C THR A 198 -4.36 23.37 -2.01
N THR A 199 -5.02 22.84 -0.98
CA THR A 199 -6.49 22.80 -0.93
C THR A 199 -7.10 24.21 -0.94
N THR A 200 -8.12 24.38 -1.76
CA THR A 200 -8.97 25.59 -1.78
C THR A 200 -10.24 25.45 -0.92
N ALA A 201 -10.43 24.33 -0.22
CA ALA A 201 -11.57 24.08 0.66
C ALA A 201 -11.14 23.39 1.98
N PRO A 202 -10.32 24.05 2.81
CA PRO A 202 -9.69 23.45 3.98
C PRO A 202 -10.68 22.87 5.00
N ALA A 203 -11.79 23.57 5.27
CA ALA A 203 -12.82 23.08 6.19
C ALA A 203 -13.45 21.77 5.69
N HIS A 204 -13.80 21.72 4.41
CA HIS A 204 -14.41 20.53 3.81
C HIS A 204 -13.41 19.37 3.68
N ALA A 205 -12.15 19.66 3.40
CA ALA A 205 -11.08 18.65 3.40
C ALA A 205 -10.85 18.07 4.81
N GLN A 206 -10.94 18.88 5.87
CA GLN A 206 -10.86 18.39 7.25
C GLN A 206 -12.05 17.52 7.64
N GLU A 207 -13.28 17.87 7.24
CA GLU A 207 -14.46 17.02 7.41
C GLU A 207 -14.26 15.66 6.71
N ALA A 208 -13.79 15.68 5.46
CA ALA A 208 -13.51 14.47 4.71
C ALA A 208 -12.39 13.62 5.34
N LEU A 209 -11.34 14.25 5.87
CA LEU A 209 -10.29 13.56 6.62
C LEU A 209 -10.86 12.84 7.85
N ALA A 210 -11.81 13.45 8.57
CA ALA A 210 -12.48 12.79 9.69
C ALA A 210 -13.23 11.53 9.25
N LEU A 211 -13.88 11.56 8.08
CA LEU A 211 -14.54 10.38 7.50
C LEU A 211 -13.55 9.25 7.19
N LEU A 212 -12.33 9.57 6.71
CA LEU A 212 -11.28 8.57 6.46
C LEU A 212 -10.80 7.88 7.74
N THR A 213 -10.86 8.56 8.89
CA THR A 213 -10.48 8.02 10.21
C THR A 213 -11.61 7.29 10.93
N GLY A 214 -12.83 7.36 10.39
CA GLY A 214 -14.05 6.83 11.02
C GLY A 214 -14.21 5.31 10.90
N ASP A 215 -15.15 4.77 11.68
CA ASP A 215 -15.37 3.32 11.79
C ASP A 215 -15.79 2.66 10.48
N GLU A 216 -16.54 3.36 9.63
CA GLU A 216 -16.92 2.84 8.31
C GLU A 216 -15.70 2.66 7.40
N ALA A 217 -14.76 3.61 7.44
CA ALA A 217 -13.51 3.52 6.70
C ALA A 217 -12.64 2.37 7.24
N THR A 218 -12.55 2.22 8.57
CA THR A 218 -11.85 1.10 9.21
C THR A 218 -12.46 -0.25 8.85
N ARG A 219 -13.79 -0.43 8.91
CA ARG A 219 -14.45 -1.69 8.52
C ARG A 219 -14.10 -2.11 7.10
N ARG A 220 -14.06 -1.16 6.17
CA ARG A 220 -13.67 -1.41 4.77
C ARG A 220 -12.20 -1.77 4.64
N ALA A 221 -11.33 -1.15 5.43
CA ALA A 221 -9.92 -1.47 5.48
C ALA A 221 -9.67 -2.89 6.04
N GLU A 222 -10.39 -3.28 7.10
CA GLU A 222 -10.34 -4.62 7.70
C GLU A 222 -10.80 -5.70 6.73
N ALA A 223 -11.87 -5.44 5.97
CA ALA A 223 -12.33 -6.33 4.90
C ALA A 223 -11.29 -6.51 3.76
N ARG A 224 -10.28 -5.63 3.67
CA ARG A 224 -9.18 -5.69 2.71
C ARG A 224 -7.83 -6.03 3.37
N GLY A 225 -7.86 -6.56 4.59
CA GLY A 225 -6.68 -7.06 5.28
C GLY A 225 -5.75 -6.00 5.87
N MET A 226 -6.26 -4.79 6.12
CA MET A 226 -5.56 -3.76 6.90
C MET A 226 -6.17 -3.64 8.31
N ALA A 227 -5.35 -3.33 9.31
CA ALA A 227 -5.79 -3.10 10.69
C ALA A 227 -5.80 -1.60 11.01
N ARG A 228 -6.58 -1.17 12.01
CA ARG A 228 -6.53 0.21 12.50
C ARG A 228 -5.12 0.57 13.02
N ALA A 229 -4.72 1.82 12.78
CA ALA A 229 -3.49 2.42 13.32
C ALA A 229 -3.51 2.60 14.84
#